data_AF-A0A1V9YJ67-F1
#
_entry.id   AF-A0A1V9YJ67-F1
#
_cell.length_a   1.000
_cell.length_b   1.000
_cell.length_c   1.000
_cell.angle_alpha   90.00
_cell.angle_beta   90.00
_cell.angle_gamma   90.00
#
_symmetry.space_group_name_H-M   'P 1'
#
loop_
_entity.id
_entity.type
_entity.pdbx_description
1 polymer ?
#
loop_
_entity_poly.entity_id
_entity_poly.type
_entity_poly.pdbx_seq_one_letter_code
_entity_poly.pdbx_strand_id
1 'polypeptide(L)'
;MDSETLVPFQVSKQALTRRKSAFRFRVVHDVELLQEVANIEPYDAPHGEAKARWSKVAENLCSIHGAGVLTSSGCRVRFNDLIDAFKSQQMESLRASGTDEEYETREQLLQDISDLRLGDK
;
A
#
# COMPACT_ATOMS: atom_id res chain seq x y z
N MET A 1 59.16 -25.27 -14.60
CA MET A 1 58.80 -24.25 -15.60
C MET A 1 57.30 -24.12 -15.53
N ASP A 2 56.92 -23.34 -14.53
CA ASP A 2 55.57 -22.98 -14.13
C ASP A 2 54.94 -22.09 -15.21
N SER A 3 53.80 -22.52 -15.74
CA SER A 3 52.95 -21.72 -16.62
C SER A 3 51.57 -22.32 -16.59
N GLU A 4 50.47 -21.60 -16.42
CA GLU A 4 50.22 -20.27 -15.91
C GLU A 4 48.71 -20.33 -15.65
N THR A 5 48.28 -20.03 -14.42
CA THR A 5 46.86 -20.09 -14.06
C THR A 5 46.12 -18.96 -14.74
N LEU A 6 45.31 -19.27 -15.76
CA LEU A 6 44.34 -18.33 -16.32
C LEU A 6 42.94 -18.69 -15.81
N VAL A 7 42.58 -18.09 -14.68
CA VAL A 7 41.18 -17.97 -14.26
C VAL A 7 40.52 -16.82 -15.05
N PRO A 8 39.34 -17.02 -15.67
CA PRO A 8 38.63 -15.91 -16.28
C PRO A 8 38.09 -14.97 -15.20
N PHE A 9 38.56 -13.72 -15.23
CA PHE A 9 38.06 -12.61 -14.43
C PHE A 9 36.62 -12.27 -14.87
N GLN A 10 35.66 -12.72 -14.07
CA GLN A 10 34.24 -12.48 -14.29
C GLN A 10 33.90 -11.04 -13.88
N VAL A 11 33.92 -10.11 -14.84
CA VAL A 11 33.45 -8.73 -14.63
C VAL A 11 31.95 -8.76 -14.35
N SER A 12 31.59 -8.63 -13.08
CA SER A 12 30.22 -8.43 -12.64
C SER A 12 29.75 -7.04 -13.04
N LYS A 13 28.80 -6.95 -13.97
CA LYS A 13 28.08 -5.71 -14.31
C LYS A 13 27.15 -5.35 -13.16
N GLN A 14 27.66 -4.65 -12.15
CA GLN A 14 26.81 -4.05 -11.13
C GLN A 14 26.17 -2.79 -11.73
N ALA A 15 25.02 -2.97 -12.38
CA ALA A 15 24.16 -1.86 -12.75
C ALA A 15 23.56 -1.29 -11.45
N LEU A 16 23.94 -0.05 -11.15
CA LEU A 16 23.44 0.77 -10.06
C LEU A 16 21.93 1.00 -10.23
N THR A 17 21.10 0.06 -9.79
CA THR A 17 19.69 0.36 -9.54
C THR A 17 19.66 1.24 -8.29
N ARG A 18 19.64 2.56 -8.51
CA ARG A 18 19.27 3.53 -7.48
C ARG A 18 17.96 3.03 -6.91
N ARG A 19 18.00 2.39 -5.73
CA ARG A 19 16.79 1.89 -5.07
C ARG A 19 15.93 3.13 -4.85
N LYS A 20 14.90 3.33 -5.68
CA LYS A 20 13.85 4.29 -5.37
C LYS A 20 13.41 3.90 -3.97
N SER A 21 13.57 4.79 -2.99
CA SER A 21 13.22 4.46 -1.61
C SER A 21 11.80 3.95 -1.63
N ALA A 22 11.57 2.72 -1.15
CA ALA A 22 10.24 2.15 -1.12
C ALA A 22 9.31 3.15 -0.42
N PHE A 23 8.15 3.42 -1.02
CA PHE A 23 7.16 4.28 -0.40
C PHE A 23 6.80 3.69 0.97
N ARG A 24 6.95 4.49 2.02
CA ARG A 24 6.63 4.09 3.38
C ARG A 24 5.26 4.65 3.72
N PHE A 25 4.27 3.77 3.81
CA PHE A 25 2.96 4.12 4.33
C PHE A 25 3.10 4.66 5.76
N ARG A 26 2.34 5.72 6.02
CA ARG A 26 2.18 6.41 7.30
C ARG A 26 0.69 6.52 7.56
N VAL A 27 0.31 6.89 8.79
CA VAL A 27 -1.11 7.04 9.15
C VAL A 27 -1.85 7.99 8.20
N VAL A 28 -1.25 9.11 7.79
CA VAL A 28 -1.85 10.04 6.82
C VAL A 28 -2.15 9.36 5.47
N HIS A 29 -1.23 8.50 4.99
CA HIS A 29 -1.42 7.75 3.75
C HIS A 29 -2.48 6.65 3.90
N ASP A 30 -2.60 6.08 5.09
CA ASP A 30 -3.66 5.11 5.40
C ASP A 30 -5.02 5.81 5.39
N VAL A 31 -5.14 7.00 5.98
CA VAL A 31 -6.37 7.83 5.96
C VAL A 31 -6.78 8.15 4.53
N GLU A 32 -5.86 8.68 3.72
CA GLU A 32 -6.14 9.02 2.31
C GLU A 32 -6.53 7.77 1.50
N LEU A 33 -5.84 6.65 1.71
CA LEU A 33 -6.17 5.38 1.09
C LEU A 33 -7.59 4.92 1.46
N LEU A 34 -7.96 5.00 2.74
CA LEU A 34 -9.27 4.59 3.21
C LEU A 34 -10.38 5.49 2.67
N GLN A 35 -10.16 6.82 2.61
CA GLN A 35 -11.09 7.75 1.98
C GLN A 35 -11.33 7.42 0.51
N GLU A 36 -10.27 7.16 -0.26
CA GLU A 36 -10.39 6.78 -1.67
C GLU A 36 -11.07 5.41 -1.86
N VAL A 37 -10.78 4.45 -0.97
CA VAL A 37 -11.43 3.14 -0.98
C VAL A 37 -12.92 3.25 -0.64
N ALA A 38 -13.30 4.10 0.33
CA ALA A 38 -14.70 4.37 0.65
C ALA A 38 -15.44 5.07 -0.50
N ASN A 39 -14.76 5.96 -1.23
CA ASN A 39 -15.37 6.70 -2.36
C ASN A 39 -15.50 5.86 -3.63
N ILE A 40 -14.51 5.01 -3.94
CA ILE A 40 -14.49 4.19 -5.17
C ILE A 40 -15.18 2.83 -4.97
N GLU A 41 -15.23 2.37 -3.72
CA GLU A 41 -15.78 1.07 -3.33
C GLU A 41 -15.21 -0.08 -4.18
N PRO A 42 -13.88 -0.25 -4.24
CA PRO A 42 -13.26 -1.31 -5.03
C PRO A 42 -13.59 -2.72 -4.53
N TYR A 43 -14.17 -2.83 -3.34
CA TYR A 43 -14.61 -4.07 -2.71
C TYR A 43 -16.02 -4.51 -3.13
N ASP A 44 -16.88 -3.56 -3.54
CA ASP A 44 -18.20 -3.84 -4.10
C ASP A 44 -18.20 -3.76 -5.63
N ALA A 45 -17.04 -4.06 -6.23
CA ALA A 45 -16.90 -4.03 -7.67
C ALA A 45 -17.60 -5.24 -8.31
N PRO A 46 -18.39 -5.05 -9.39
CA PRO A 46 -18.86 -6.13 -10.23
C PRO A 46 -17.70 -7.02 -10.69
N HIS A 47 -18.00 -8.29 -10.94
CA HIS A 47 -16.98 -9.28 -11.27
C HIS A 47 -16.12 -8.82 -12.47
N GLY A 48 -14.82 -8.63 -12.23
CA GLY A 48 -13.86 -8.17 -13.25
C GLY A 48 -13.49 -6.68 -13.18
N GLU A 49 -14.26 -5.85 -12.46
CA GLU A 49 -13.99 -4.41 -12.36
C GLU A 49 -13.10 -4.02 -11.18
N ALA A 50 -12.94 -4.91 -10.19
CA ALA A 50 -12.13 -4.64 -8.99
C ALA A 50 -10.73 -4.15 -9.36
N LYS A 51 -10.10 -4.75 -10.38
CA LYS A 51 -8.77 -4.33 -10.84
C LYS A 51 -8.75 -2.88 -11.32
N ALA A 52 -9.77 -2.46 -12.08
CA ALA A 52 -9.87 -1.09 -12.59
C ALA A 52 -10.12 -0.10 -11.45
N ARG A 53 -10.99 -0.44 -10.49
CA ARG A 53 -11.25 0.39 -9.30
C ARG A 53 -10.00 0.55 -8.43
N TRP A 54 -9.25 -0.52 -8.19
CA TRP A 54 -7.96 -0.45 -7.47
C TRP A 54 -6.90 0.35 -8.23
N SER A 55 -6.88 0.29 -9.56
CA SER A 55 -6.02 1.19 -10.36
C SER A 55 -6.41 2.65 -10.15
N LYS A 56 -7.70 2.95 -10.12
CA LYS A 56 -8.18 4.32 -9.91
C LYS A 56 -7.79 4.88 -8.54
N VAL A 57 -7.91 4.08 -7.47
CA VAL A 57 -7.42 4.43 -6.12
C VAL A 57 -5.94 4.79 -6.17
N ALA A 58 -5.11 3.95 -6.80
CA ALA A 58 -3.67 4.20 -6.88
C ALA A 58 -3.32 5.42 -7.74
N GLU A 59 -4.06 5.68 -8.81
CA GLU A 59 -3.90 6.88 -9.65
C GLU A 59 -4.21 8.15 -8.85
N ASN A 60 -5.31 8.17 -8.10
CA ASN A 60 -5.69 9.31 -7.26
C ASN A 60 -4.61 9.58 -6.19
N LEU A 61 -4.14 8.55 -5.49
CA LEU A 61 -3.06 8.71 -4.50
C LEU A 61 -1.72 9.11 -5.14
N CYS A 62 -1.40 8.61 -6.34
CA CYS A 62 -0.21 9.05 -7.08
C CYS A 62 -0.32 10.51 -7.55
N SER A 63 -1.52 11.03 -7.78
CA SER A 63 -1.70 12.45 -8.14
C SER A 63 -1.32 13.39 -6.98
N ILE A 64 -1.43 12.90 -5.74
CA ILE A 64 -1.10 13.63 -4.50
C ILE A 64 0.37 13.44 -4.13
N HIS A 65 0.86 12.20 -4.13
CA HIS A 65 2.21 11.85 -3.62
C HIS A 65 3.31 11.78 -4.68
N GLY A 66 2.93 11.84 -5.97
CA GLY A 66 3.83 11.73 -7.11
C GLY A 66 3.62 10.47 -7.93
N ALA A 67 3.81 10.60 -9.24
CA ALA A 67 3.59 9.53 -10.20
C ALA A 67 4.50 8.31 -9.95
N GLY A 68 3.89 7.12 -9.91
CA GLY A 68 4.60 5.84 -9.78
C GLY A 68 5.12 5.54 -8.38
N VAL A 69 4.66 6.28 -7.37
CA VAL A 69 4.99 6.06 -5.95
C VAL A 69 4.12 4.94 -5.36
N LEU A 70 2.82 4.95 -5.69
CA LEU A 70 1.85 3.93 -5.25
C LEU A 70 1.43 3.03 -6.41
N THR A 71 1.17 1.77 -6.10
CA THR A 71 0.66 0.78 -7.07
C THR A 71 -0.68 0.25 -6.59
N SER A 72 -1.55 -0.15 -7.51
CA SER A 72 -2.86 -0.75 -7.18
C SER A 72 -2.71 -1.98 -6.29
N SER A 73 -1.71 -2.83 -6.56
CA SER A 73 -1.38 -3.97 -5.71
C SER A 73 -0.96 -3.54 -4.30
N GLY A 74 -0.07 -2.55 -4.19
CA GLY A 74 0.37 -2.03 -2.89
C GLY A 74 -0.75 -1.41 -2.07
N CYS A 75 -1.64 -0.63 -2.72
CA CYS A 75 -2.83 -0.05 -2.08
C CYS A 75 -3.76 -1.15 -1.57
N ARG A 76 -3.99 -2.19 -2.37
CA ARG A 76 -4.85 -3.32 -1.99
C ARG A 76 -4.28 -4.12 -0.83
N VAL A 77 -2.98 -4.45 -0.87
CA VAL A 77 -2.30 -5.17 0.22
C VAL A 77 -2.38 -4.34 1.50
N ARG A 78 -2.01 -3.05 1.43
CA ARG A 78 -2.07 -2.17 2.60
C ARG A 78 -3.46 -2.06 3.20
N PHE A 79 -4.48 -1.94 2.34
CA PHE A 79 -5.87 -1.91 2.78
C PHE A 79 -6.27 -3.21 3.50
N ASN A 80 -5.92 -4.38 2.95
CA ASN A 80 -6.21 -5.66 3.61
C ASN A 80 -5.49 -5.77 4.96
N ASP A 81 -4.22 -5.38 5.04
CA ASP A 81 -3.46 -5.39 6.30
C ASP A 81 -4.14 -4.51 7.36
N LEU A 82 -4.67 -3.34 6.97
CA LEU A 82 -5.40 -2.45 7.88
C LEU A 82 -6.72 -3.08 8.37
N ILE A 83 -7.48 -3.71 7.47
CA ILE A 83 -8.72 -4.41 7.83
C ILE A 83 -8.44 -5.60 8.76
N ASP A 84 -7.40 -6.38 8.47
CA ASP A 84 -7.04 -7.55 9.27
C ASP A 84 -6.54 -7.12 10.66
N ALA A 85 -5.74 -6.05 10.73
CA ALA A 85 -5.31 -5.46 12.00
C ALA A 85 -6.49 -4.89 12.80
N PHE A 86 -7.43 -4.22 12.13
CA PHE A 86 -8.64 -3.69 12.76
C PHE A 86 -9.52 -4.80 13.35
N LYS A 87 -9.82 -5.83 12.56
CA LYS A 87 -10.59 -7.00 13.00
C LYS A 87 -9.92 -7.77 14.14
N SER A 88 -8.59 -7.78 14.17
CA SER A 88 -7.82 -8.44 15.23
C SER A 88 -7.55 -7.54 16.44
N GLN A 89 -8.08 -6.31 16.46
CA GLN A 89 -7.81 -5.29 17.49
C GLN A 89 -6.31 -4.98 17.68
N GLN A 90 -5.51 -5.11 16.62
CA GLN A 90 -4.06 -4.89 16.61
C GLN A 90 -3.66 -3.51 16.04
N MET A 91 -4.57 -2.54 16.07
CA MET A 91 -4.35 -1.19 15.52
C MET A 91 -3.31 -0.38 16.30
N GLU A 92 -3.18 -0.65 17.60
CA GLU A 92 -2.16 -0.05 18.47
C GLU A 92 -0.74 -0.39 18.00
N SER A 93 -0.52 -1.63 17.54
CA SER A 93 0.77 -2.10 17.01
C SER A 93 1.19 -1.40 15.70
N LEU A 94 0.24 -0.78 15.01
CA LEU A 94 0.49 0.00 13.78
C LEU A 94 0.74 1.49 14.07
N ARG A 95 0.63 1.93 15.34
CA ARG A 95 1.00 3.29 15.73
C ARG A 95 2.52 3.39 15.75
N ALA A 96 3.07 4.34 14.98
CA ALA A 96 4.51 4.52 14.85
C ALA A 96 4.89 6.00 14.93
N SER A 97 4.52 6.77 13.90
CA SER A 97 4.70 8.22 13.86
C SER A 97 3.44 8.84 13.26
N GLY A 98 2.66 9.51 14.09
CA GLY A 98 1.34 10.02 13.77
C GLY A 98 0.74 10.66 15.00
N THR A 99 -0.20 11.56 14.79
CA THR A 99 -0.98 12.22 15.83
C THR A 99 -2.15 11.34 16.25
N ASP A 100 -2.66 11.53 17.47
CA ASP A 100 -3.82 10.77 17.95
C ASP A 100 -5.04 11.01 17.05
N GLU A 101 -5.20 12.24 16.54
CA GLU A 101 -6.26 12.61 15.61
C GLU A 101 -6.19 11.84 14.28
N GLU A 102 -4.99 11.60 13.74
CA GLU A 102 -4.81 10.79 12.52
C GLU A 102 -5.14 9.31 12.77
N TYR A 103 -4.77 8.78 13.93
CA TYR A 103 -5.08 7.39 14.27
C TYR A 103 -6.58 7.18 14.49
N GLU A 104 -7.24 8.10 15.19
CA GLU A 104 -8.70 8.11 15.38
C GLU A 104 -9.42 8.20 14.03
N THR A 105 -8.99 9.11 13.15
CA THR A 105 -9.58 9.25 11.81
C THR A 105 -9.46 7.96 11.00
N ARG A 106 -8.28 7.31 11.05
CA ARG A 106 -8.06 6.02 10.38
C ARG A 106 -8.98 4.93 10.93
N GLU A 107 -9.10 4.84 12.25
CA GLU A 107 -9.95 3.83 12.91
C GLU A 107 -11.44 4.07 12.63
N GLN A 108 -11.89 5.33 12.61
CA GLN A 108 -13.25 5.70 12.23
C GLN A 108 -13.55 5.31 10.78
N LEU A 109 -12.65 5.62 9.84
CA LEU A 109 -12.83 5.24 8.43
C LEU A 109 -12.87 3.71 8.24
N LEU A 110 -12.10 2.95 9.01
CA LEU A 110 -12.13 1.49 8.97
C LEU A 110 -13.46 0.94 9.51
N GLN A 111 -13.98 1.53 10.59
CA GLN A 111 -15.30 1.21 11.12
C GLN A 111 -16.38 1.51 10.08
N ASP A 112 -16.38 2.72 9.49
CA ASP A 112 -17.36 3.14 8.48
C ASP A 112 -17.35 2.21 7.26
N ILE A 113 -16.17 1.87 6.73
CA ILE A 113 -16.03 0.93 5.59
C ILE A 113 -16.50 -0.48 5.98
N SER A 114 -16.22 -0.91 7.22
CA SER A 114 -16.68 -2.21 7.72
C SER A 114 -18.21 -2.24 7.85
N ASP A 115 -18.82 -1.15 8.32
CA ASP A 115 -20.26 -1.02 8.48
C ASP A 115 -20.97 -0.90 7.14
N LEU A 116 -20.44 -0.14 6.19
CA LEU A 116 -20.96 -0.09 4.81
C LEU A 116 -20.97 -1.48 4.18
N ARG A 117 -19.89 -2.25 4.31
CA ARG A 117 -19.83 -3.64 3.80
C ARG A 117 -20.81 -4.60 4.48
N LEU A 118 -21.26 -4.29 5.69
CA LEU A 118 -22.19 -5.12 6.46
C LEU A 118 -23.64 -4.64 6.38
N GLY A 119 -23.85 -3.37 5.99
CA GLY A 119 -25.14 -2.69 5.93
C GLY A 119 -25.98 -3.04 4.69
N ASP A 120 -25.39 -3.61 3.65
CA ASP A 120 -26.08 -4.06 2.44
C ASP A 120 -26.48 -5.55 2.51
N LYS A 121 -27.32 -5.91 3.49
CA LYS A 121 -28.02 -7.20 3.56
C LYS A 121 -29.52 -7.05 3.76
#